data_AF-A0A2X1LCE9-F1
#
_entry.id   AF-A0A2X1LCE9-F1
#
_cell.length_a   1.000
_cell.length_b   1.000
_cell.length_c   1.000
_cell.angle_alpha   90.00
_cell.angle_beta   90.00
_cell.angle_gamma   90.00
#
_symmetry.space_group_name_H-M   'P 1'
#
loop_
_entity.id
_entity.type
_entity.pdbx_description
1 polymer ?
#
loop_
_entity_poly.entity_id
_entity_poly.type
_entity_poly.pdbx_seq_one_letter_code
_entity_poly.pdbx_strand_id
1 'polypeptide(L)'
;MSADSSIEKENPSTKNLLEDAVKDKLFNKVFAYIFISFLISNWQEILILFKSKYDIYTTLSIVWIGDKYQVPYLGTFIVPPFLAHFVMPFIYGTVASIVMPYITMRISKLTGRNYAQIRHIDREFDSKEQARLDELQKEIEQKKDERLSLEKKIEDQRKSLAKIEGEKKEVEDARISLFYGIKAIVDIYETKGESISTQEDFADLLKAVEQTDFYKDTGLYGINKLVDDVKRIYEHQSILNDK
;
A
#
# COMPACT_ATOMS: atom_id res chain seq x y z
N MET A 1 90.25 24.86 36.21
CA MET A 1 89.44 26.01 35.75
C MET A 1 89.25 25.84 34.25
N SER A 2 87.98 25.84 33.79
CA SER A 2 87.45 26.10 32.42
C SER A 2 88.11 25.37 31.24
N ALA A 3 87.47 24.92 30.16
CA ALA A 3 86.12 24.75 29.61
C ALA A 3 86.41 23.80 28.39
N ASP A 4 85.52 22.97 27.87
CA ASP A 4 84.35 23.38 27.11
C ASP A 4 83.53 22.14 26.72
N SER A 5 82.22 22.27 26.82
CA SER A 5 81.23 21.26 26.48
C SER A 5 80.58 21.66 25.15
N SER A 6 80.66 20.80 24.14
CA SER A 6 79.81 20.93 22.96
C SER A 6 79.28 19.56 22.57
N ILE A 7 78.16 19.25 23.22
CA ILE A 7 77.14 18.30 22.77
C ILE A 7 76.69 18.73 21.37
N GLU A 8 76.95 17.87 20.40
CA GLU A 8 76.45 17.98 19.03
C GLU A 8 74.91 17.82 19.07
N LYS A 9 74.19 18.94 18.96
CA LYS A 9 72.73 18.96 18.88
C LYS A 9 72.30 18.52 17.49
N GLU A 10 71.65 17.36 17.38
CA GLU A 10 70.83 16.99 16.22
C GLU A 10 69.83 18.13 15.93
N ASN A 11 69.91 18.71 14.73
CA ASN A 11 69.07 19.83 14.31
C ASN A 11 67.62 19.36 14.01
N PRO A 12 66.60 19.81 14.77
CA PRO A 12 65.20 19.43 14.56
C PRO A 12 64.55 20.05 13.30
N SER A 13 65.23 20.95 12.59
CA SER A 13 64.67 21.67 11.44
C SER A 13 64.53 20.82 10.17
N THR A 14 65.41 19.84 9.94
CA THR A 14 65.42 19.03 8.72
C THR A 14 64.35 17.95 8.72
N LYS A 15 64.05 17.33 9.88
CA LYS A 15 62.94 16.38 10.03
C LYS A 15 61.59 17.04 9.79
N ASN A 16 61.39 18.25 10.31
CA ASN A 16 60.14 19.00 10.16
C ASN A 16 59.90 19.45 8.71
N LEU A 17 60.95 19.89 8.00
CA LEU A 17 60.84 20.26 6.57
C LEU A 17 60.45 19.09 5.66
N LEU A 18 60.97 17.90 5.95
CA LEU A 18 60.68 16.69 5.17
C LEU A 18 59.26 16.18 5.46
N GLU A 19 58.84 16.22 6.73
CA GLU A 19 57.49 15.83 7.15
C GLU A 19 56.42 16.76 6.57
N ASP A 20 56.64 18.08 6.59
CA ASP A 20 55.70 19.06 6.04
C ASP A 20 55.60 18.97 4.52
N ALA A 21 56.71 18.75 3.81
CA ALA A 21 56.71 18.54 2.36
C ALA A 21 56.01 17.22 1.95
N VAL A 22 56.15 16.17 2.77
CA VAL A 22 55.46 14.89 2.56
C VAL A 22 53.97 15.02 2.83
N LYS A 23 53.57 15.72 3.89
CA LYS A 23 52.16 16.02 4.18
C LYS A 23 51.52 16.82 3.05
N ASP A 24 52.15 17.91 2.62
CA ASP A 24 51.58 18.79 1.59
C ASP A 24 51.39 18.07 0.24
N LYS A 25 52.31 17.16 -0.11
CA LYS A 25 52.16 16.29 -1.30
C LYS A 25 51.08 15.21 -1.10
N LEU A 26 51.02 14.58 0.07
CA LEU A 26 49.98 13.59 0.40
C LEU A 26 48.57 14.16 0.49
N PHE A 27 48.41 15.46 0.75
CA PHE A 27 47.09 16.13 0.75
C PHE A 27 46.64 16.57 -0.65
N ASN A 28 47.49 16.49 -1.68
CA ASN A 28 47.04 16.60 -3.06
C ASN A 28 46.27 15.33 -3.45
N LYS A 29 44.95 15.44 -3.67
CA LYS A 29 44.04 14.31 -3.92
C LYS A 29 44.51 13.34 -5.01
N VAL A 30 45.16 13.85 -6.06
CA VAL A 30 45.69 13.02 -7.15
C VAL A 30 46.95 12.26 -6.70
N PHE A 31 47.86 12.92 -6.00
CA PHE A 31 49.06 12.28 -5.46
C PHE A 31 48.70 11.27 -4.36
N ALA A 32 47.76 11.61 -3.48
CA ALA A 32 47.24 10.71 -2.44
C ALA A 32 46.69 9.42 -3.05
N TYR A 33 45.86 9.54 -4.10
CA TYR A 33 45.31 8.39 -4.80
C TYR A 33 46.41 7.55 -5.44
N ILE A 34 47.32 8.16 -6.19
CA ILE A 34 48.42 7.45 -6.84
C ILE A 34 49.34 6.76 -5.80
N PHE A 35 49.65 7.44 -4.69
CA PHE A 35 50.52 6.93 -3.63
C PHE A 35 49.87 5.81 -2.81
N ILE A 36 48.58 5.94 -2.46
CA ILE A 36 47.85 4.89 -1.76
C ILE A 36 47.63 3.69 -2.67
N SER A 37 47.26 3.90 -3.93
CA SER A 37 47.16 2.82 -4.94
C SER A 37 48.51 2.15 -5.17
N PHE A 38 49.61 2.89 -5.14
CA PHE A 38 50.95 2.34 -5.21
C PHE A 38 51.27 1.42 -4.01
N LEU A 39 51.00 1.89 -2.79
CA LEU A 39 51.21 1.11 -1.57
C LEU A 39 50.37 -0.17 -1.58
N ILE A 40 49.10 -0.08 -1.97
CA ILE A 40 48.18 -1.22 -2.04
C ILE A 40 48.59 -2.20 -3.15
N SER A 41 49.07 -1.71 -4.30
CA SER A 41 49.45 -2.59 -5.42
C SER A 41 50.78 -3.32 -5.16
N ASN A 42 51.70 -2.71 -4.42
CA ASN A 42 53.05 -3.25 -4.18
C ASN A 42 53.28 -3.70 -2.73
N TRP A 43 52.21 -3.85 -1.93
CA TRP A 43 52.31 -4.11 -0.49
C TRP A 43 53.08 -5.41 -0.15
N GLN A 44 52.95 -6.45 -0.97
CA GLN A 44 53.64 -7.72 -0.77
C GLN A 44 55.16 -7.58 -0.92
N GLU A 45 55.60 -6.85 -1.94
CA GLU A 45 57.02 -6.59 -2.21
C GLU A 45 57.63 -5.71 -1.13
N ILE A 46 56.88 -4.71 -0.65
CA ILE A 46 57.27 -3.86 0.48
C ILE A 46 57.47 -4.73 1.74
N LEU A 47 56.55 -5.65 2.04
CA LEU A 47 56.70 -6.54 3.20
C LEU A 47 57.87 -7.52 3.06
N ILE A 48 58.15 -8.02 1.86
CA ILE A 48 59.31 -8.89 1.60
C ILE A 48 60.61 -8.13 1.84
N LEU A 49 60.68 -6.86 1.43
CA LEU A 49 61.82 -5.99 1.72
C LEU A 49 62.03 -5.79 3.21
N PHE A 50 60.95 -5.57 3.98
CA PHE A 50 61.04 -5.41 5.44
C PHE A 50 61.48 -6.68 6.17
N LYS A 51 61.13 -7.85 5.65
CA LYS A 51 61.45 -9.15 6.27
C LYS A 51 62.81 -9.70 5.82
N SER A 52 63.37 -9.17 4.74
CA SER A 52 64.61 -9.69 4.16
C SER A 52 65.82 -9.41 5.05
N LYS A 53 66.73 -10.39 5.11
CA LYS A 53 68.05 -10.24 5.74
C LYS A 53 69.12 -9.72 4.77
N TYR A 54 68.79 -9.63 3.48
CA TYR A 54 69.66 -9.13 2.43
C TYR A 54 69.41 -7.64 2.20
N ASP A 55 70.35 -6.96 1.56
CA ASP A 55 70.14 -5.56 1.18
C ASP A 55 68.96 -5.41 0.19
N ILE A 56 68.46 -4.18 0.08
CA ILE A 56 67.24 -3.84 -0.68
C ILE A 56 67.40 -4.25 -2.15
N TYR A 57 68.58 -4.01 -2.73
CA TYR A 57 68.86 -4.32 -4.13
C TYR A 57 68.92 -5.83 -4.42
N THR A 58 69.59 -6.61 -3.56
CA THR A 58 69.65 -8.07 -3.72
C THR A 58 68.29 -8.69 -3.51
N THR A 59 67.55 -8.24 -2.50
CA THR A 59 66.18 -8.72 -2.23
C THR A 59 65.24 -8.45 -3.40
N LEU A 60 65.27 -7.23 -3.96
CA LEU A 60 64.47 -6.90 -5.14
C LEU A 60 64.88 -7.69 -6.37
N SER A 61 66.17 -7.95 -6.55
CA SER A 61 66.65 -8.77 -7.68
C SER A 61 66.26 -10.26 -7.56
N ILE A 62 66.06 -10.78 -6.34
CA ILE A 62 65.62 -12.16 -6.09
C ILE A 62 64.12 -12.30 -6.32
N VAL A 63 63.32 -11.31 -5.91
CA VAL A 63 61.87 -11.28 -6.15
C VAL A 63 61.57 -10.99 -7.63
N TRP A 64 62.41 -10.19 -8.28
CA TRP A 64 62.30 -9.86 -9.69
C TRP A 64 62.96 -10.92 -10.56
N ILE A 65 62.18 -11.90 -11.01
CA ILE A 65 62.59 -12.86 -12.03
C ILE A 65 62.61 -12.14 -13.39
N GLY A 66 63.61 -11.28 -13.62
CA GLY A 66 64.10 -10.84 -14.93
C GLY A 66 63.12 -10.43 -16.03
N ASP A 67 61.84 -10.21 -15.75
CA ASP A 67 60.83 -10.06 -16.78
C ASP A 67 60.79 -8.62 -17.25
N LYS A 68 61.63 -8.36 -18.25
CA LYS A 68 61.40 -7.48 -19.39
C LYS A 68 60.10 -6.66 -19.27
N TYR A 69 60.23 -5.39 -18.88
CA TYR A 69 59.09 -4.48 -18.84
C TYR A 69 58.62 -4.23 -20.28
N GLN A 70 57.46 -4.77 -20.63
CA GLN A 70 56.80 -4.50 -21.90
C GLN A 70 55.90 -3.27 -21.74
N VAL A 71 56.33 -2.16 -22.36
CA VAL A 71 55.49 -0.98 -22.51
C VAL A 71 54.75 -1.13 -23.85
N PRO A 72 53.40 -1.09 -23.88
CA PRO A 72 52.66 -1.13 -25.12
C PRO A 72 53.18 -0.04 -26.08
N TYR A 73 53.47 -0.40 -27.34
CA TYR A 73 53.96 0.46 -28.43
C TYR A 73 55.40 1.00 -28.34
N LEU A 74 56.09 0.88 -27.20
CA LEU A 74 57.47 1.38 -27.03
C LEU A 74 58.53 0.26 -27.02
N GLY A 75 58.11 -1.01 -26.95
CA GLY A 75 59.01 -2.15 -26.97
C GLY A 75 59.44 -2.61 -25.58
N THR A 76 60.39 -3.54 -25.55
CA THR A 76 60.84 -4.18 -24.32
C THR A 76 62.08 -3.50 -23.77
N PHE A 77 62.01 -2.99 -22.54
CA PHE A 77 63.14 -2.37 -21.87
C PHE A 77 63.56 -3.17 -20.64
N ILE A 78 64.87 -3.29 -20.45
CA ILE A 78 65.45 -3.81 -19.22
C ILE A 78 65.59 -2.64 -18.27
N VAL A 79 64.76 -2.64 -17.23
CA VAL A 79 64.72 -1.58 -16.22
C VAL A 79 65.22 -2.17 -14.91
N PRO A 80 66.05 -1.44 -14.12
CA PRO A 80 66.49 -1.92 -12.82
C PRO A 80 65.31 -2.29 -11.91
N PRO A 81 65.41 -3.35 -11.09
CA PRO A 81 64.31 -3.84 -10.25
C PRO A 81 63.64 -2.74 -9.42
N PHE A 82 64.44 -1.83 -8.86
CA PHE A 82 63.91 -0.68 -8.12
C PHE A 82 62.99 0.22 -8.96
N LEU A 83 63.41 0.57 -10.18
CA LEU A 83 62.65 1.46 -11.06
C LEU A 83 61.37 0.75 -11.58
N ALA A 84 61.48 -0.55 -11.85
CA ALA A 84 60.40 -1.42 -12.25
C ALA A 84 59.29 -1.53 -11.19
N HIS A 85 59.65 -1.77 -9.92
CA HIS A 85 58.66 -1.96 -8.85
C HIS A 85 58.15 -0.64 -8.27
N PHE A 86 59.02 0.34 -8.09
CA PHE A 86 58.68 1.54 -7.31
C PHE A 86 58.38 2.77 -8.14
N VAL A 87 58.82 2.86 -9.39
CA VAL A 87 58.70 4.11 -10.17
C VAL A 87 57.74 3.96 -11.34
N MET A 88 57.77 2.82 -12.04
CA MET A 88 56.88 2.57 -13.18
C MET A 88 55.40 2.64 -12.83
N PRO A 89 54.90 2.10 -11.69
CA PRO A 89 53.48 2.23 -11.36
C PRO A 89 53.01 3.67 -11.15
N PHE A 90 53.88 4.57 -10.65
CA PHE A 90 53.56 6.00 -10.55
C PHE A 90 53.46 6.66 -11.92
N ILE A 91 54.38 6.33 -12.84
CA ILE A 91 54.35 6.85 -14.21
C ILE A 91 53.08 6.38 -14.91
N TYR A 92 52.77 5.08 -14.86
CA TYR A 92 51.54 4.54 -15.44
C TYR A 92 50.29 5.13 -14.80
N GLY A 93 50.23 5.23 -13.47
CA GLY A 93 49.09 5.83 -12.76
C GLY A 93 48.87 7.29 -13.15
N THR A 94 49.96 8.07 -13.28
CA THR A 94 49.89 9.47 -13.70
C THR A 94 49.42 9.60 -15.15
N VAL A 95 50.02 8.84 -16.07
CA VAL A 95 49.62 8.85 -17.48
C VAL A 95 48.17 8.38 -17.64
N ALA A 96 47.77 7.31 -16.96
CA ALA A 96 46.39 6.82 -16.97
C ALA A 96 45.41 7.87 -16.43
N SER A 97 45.76 8.59 -15.35
CA SER A 97 44.89 9.63 -14.78
C SER A 97 44.63 10.80 -15.74
N ILE A 98 45.60 11.11 -16.62
CA ILE A 98 45.46 12.14 -17.64
C ILE A 98 44.67 11.60 -18.82
N VAL A 99 44.98 10.38 -19.30
CA VAL A 99 44.43 9.82 -20.54
C VAL A 99 43.00 9.29 -20.37
N MET A 100 42.70 8.64 -19.24
CA MET A 100 41.40 7.99 -18.99
C MET A 100 40.21 8.95 -19.10
N PRO A 101 40.22 10.17 -18.54
CA PRO A 101 39.12 11.13 -18.71
C PRO A 101 38.77 11.41 -20.17
N TYR A 102 39.76 11.49 -21.06
CA TYR A 102 39.52 11.72 -22.49
C TYR A 102 38.91 10.50 -23.18
N ILE A 103 39.35 9.29 -22.82
CA ILE A 103 38.77 8.04 -23.32
C ILE A 103 37.31 7.91 -22.85
N THR A 104 37.06 8.12 -21.55
CA THR A 104 35.71 8.11 -20.97
C THR A 104 34.81 9.14 -21.65
N MET A 105 35.31 10.36 -21.90
CA MET A 105 34.57 11.39 -22.61
C MET A 105 34.21 10.97 -24.05
N ARG A 106 35.12 10.31 -24.77
CA ARG A 106 34.86 9.83 -26.15
C ARG A 106 33.80 8.74 -26.18
N ILE A 107 33.89 7.76 -25.27
CA ILE A 107 32.88 6.70 -25.13
C ILE A 107 31.53 7.31 -24.77
N SER A 108 31.50 8.22 -23.79
CA SER A 108 30.29 8.93 -23.38
C SER A 108 29.65 9.74 -24.51
N LYS A 109 30.44 10.41 -25.36
CA LYS A 109 29.91 11.13 -26.54
C LYS A 109 29.30 10.19 -27.58
N LEU A 110 29.84 8.99 -27.73
CA LEU A 110 29.32 7.98 -28.67
C LEU A 110 28.04 7.31 -28.14
N THR A 111 28.00 6.97 -26.86
CA THR A 111 26.88 6.21 -26.28
C THR A 111 25.79 7.09 -25.68
N GLY A 112 26.08 8.35 -25.38
CA GLY A 112 25.19 9.26 -24.64
C GLY A 112 23.86 9.53 -25.33
N ARG A 113 23.83 9.61 -26.68
CA ARG A 113 22.58 9.79 -27.44
C ARG A 113 21.67 8.55 -27.34
N ASN A 114 22.24 7.35 -27.47
CA ASN A 114 21.48 6.10 -27.36
C ASN A 114 20.95 5.90 -25.93
N TYR A 115 21.77 6.17 -24.91
CA TYR A 115 21.33 6.12 -23.51
C TYR A 115 20.26 7.18 -23.17
N ALA A 116 20.27 8.34 -23.83
CA ALA A 116 19.21 9.34 -23.67
C ALA A 116 17.90 8.88 -24.32
N GLN A 117 17.97 8.26 -25.50
CA GLN A 117 16.80 7.72 -26.20
C GLN A 117 16.17 6.56 -25.43
N ILE A 118 16.96 5.61 -24.92
CA ILE A 118 16.47 4.50 -24.09
C ILE A 118 15.73 5.05 -22.86
N ARG A 119 16.32 5.99 -22.13
CA ARG A 119 15.67 6.60 -20.96
C ARG A 119 14.38 7.34 -21.28
N HIS A 120 14.27 7.94 -22.48
CA HIS A 120 13.04 8.60 -22.89
C HIS A 120 11.95 7.57 -23.21
N ILE A 121 12.30 6.49 -23.92
CA ILE A 121 11.39 5.38 -24.23
C ILE A 121 10.91 4.73 -22.94
N ASP A 122 11.81 4.40 -22.01
CA ASP A 122 11.47 3.80 -20.72
C ASP A 122 10.48 4.69 -19.95
N ARG A 123 10.74 6.00 -19.87
CA ARG A 123 9.81 6.95 -19.23
C ARG A 123 8.45 7.01 -19.90
N GLU A 124 8.40 6.96 -21.23
CA GLU A 124 7.14 6.97 -21.96
C GLU A 124 6.34 5.68 -21.66
N PHE A 125 6.99 4.52 -21.67
CA PHE A 125 6.35 3.25 -21.30
C PHE A 125 5.89 3.25 -19.85
N ASP A 126 6.73 3.70 -18.91
CA ASP A 126 6.36 3.81 -17.50
C ASP A 126 5.14 4.73 -17.31
N SER A 127 5.10 5.87 -18.00
CA SER A 127 3.98 6.81 -17.90
C SER A 127 2.68 6.24 -18.48
N LYS A 128 2.76 5.48 -19.59
CA LYS A 128 1.60 4.81 -20.18
C LYS A 128 1.08 3.69 -19.29
N GLU A 129 1.98 2.92 -18.68
CA GLU A 129 1.60 1.85 -17.76
C GLU A 129 0.99 2.43 -16.48
N GLN A 130 1.56 3.52 -15.93
CA GLN A 130 0.95 4.23 -14.80
C GLN A 130 -0.45 4.76 -15.13
N ALA A 131 -0.64 5.39 -16.29
CA ALA A 131 -1.96 5.88 -16.72
C ALA A 131 -2.98 4.73 -16.85
N ARG A 132 -2.55 3.57 -17.36
CA ARG A 132 -3.39 2.37 -17.45
C ARG A 132 -3.75 1.82 -16.07
N LEU A 133 -2.80 1.80 -15.13
CA LEU A 133 -3.04 1.38 -13.75
C LEU A 133 -4.01 2.32 -13.04
N ASP A 134 -3.86 3.63 -13.24
CA ASP A 134 -4.77 4.65 -12.69
C ASP A 134 -6.19 4.49 -13.27
N GLU A 135 -6.31 4.21 -14.57
CA GLU A 135 -7.60 3.95 -15.23
C GLU A 135 -8.26 2.67 -14.67
N LEU A 136 -7.50 1.58 -14.53
CA LEU A 136 -7.97 0.35 -13.90
C LEU A 136 -8.41 0.59 -12.45
N GLN A 137 -7.66 1.38 -11.68
CA GLN A 137 -8.02 1.72 -10.31
C GLN A 137 -9.30 2.54 -10.25
N LYS A 138 -9.49 3.47 -11.18
CA LYS A 138 -10.73 4.24 -11.31
C LYS A 138 -11.92 3.34 -11.67
N GLU A 139 -11.74 2.39 -12.59
CA GLU A 139 -12.78 1.43 -12.94
C GLU A 139 -13.15 0.53 -11.75
N ILE A 140 -12.16 0.10 -10.96
CA ILE A 140 -12.37 -0.67 -9.73
C ILE A 140 -13.19 0.13 -8.72
N GLU A 141 -12.85 1.41 -8.50
CA GLU A 141 -13.58 2.25 -7.54
C GLU A 141 -15.01 2.53 -8.02
N GLN A 142 -15.22 2.77 -9.32
CA GLN A 142 -16.56 2.89 -9.91
C GLN A 142 -17.40 1.62 -9.69
N LYS A 143 -16.84 0.45 -9.99
CA LYS A 143 -17.52 -0.84 -9.77
C LYS A 143 -17.83 -1.08 -8.29
N LYS A 144 -16.97 -0.62 -7.38
CA LYS A 144 -17.17 -0.72 -5.94
C LYS A 144 -18.29 0.20 -5.45
N ASP A 145 -18.35 1.44 -5.94
CA ASP A 145 -19.43 2.39 -5.65
C ASP A 145 -20.77 1.88 -6.19
N GLU A 146 -20.79 1.37 -7.41
CA GLU A 146 -21.97 0.71 -7.98
C GLU A 146 -22.44 -0.46 -7.12
N ARG A 147 -21.52 -1.31 -6.67
CA ARG A 147 -21.84 -2.45 -5.79
C ARG A 147 -22.44 -1.99 -4.47
N LEU A 148 -21.87 -0.97 -3.83
CA LEU A 148 -22.40 -0.39 -2.59
C LEU A 148 -23.81 0.18 -2.79
N SER A 149 -24.04 0.87 -3.92
CA SER A 149 -25.36 1.41 -4.25
C SER A 149 -26.40 0.31 -4.48
N LEU A 150 -26.01 -0.79 -5.12
CA LEU A 150 -26.87 -1.95 -5.36
C LEU A 150 -27.17 -2.69 -4.04
N GLU A 151 -26.17 -2.84 -3.17
CA GLU A 151 -26.33 -3.46 -1.87
C GLU A 151 -27.32 -2.69 -0.99
N LYS A 152 -27.23 -1.35 -0.99
CA LYS A 152 -28.22 -0.49 -0.32
C LYS A 152 -29.62 -0.66 -0.89
N LYS A 153 -29.76 -0.69 -2.23
CA LYS A 153 -31.07 -0.94 -2.88
C LYS A 153 -31.64 -2.31 -2.49
N ILE A 154 -30.82 -3.35 -2.42
CA ILE A 154 -31.25 -4.70 -1.98
C ILE A 154 -31.71 -4.67 -0.53
N GLU A 155 -31.00 -3.97 0.35
CA GLU A 155 -31.39 -3.84 1.75
C GLU A 155 -32.73 -3.09 1.91
N ASP A 156 -32.91 -1.98 1.20
CA ASP A 156 -34.16 -1.22 1.22
C ASP A 156 -35.34 -2.04 0.66
N GLN A 157 -35.11 -2.82 -0.40
CA GLN A 157 -36.09 -3.76 -0.93
C GLN A 157 -36.44 -4.87 0.06
N ARG A 158 -35.45 -5.43 0.78
CA ARG A 158 -35.69 -6.43 1.82
C ARG A 158 -36.53 -5.88 2.97
N LYS A 159 -36.25 -4.64 3.42
CA LYS A 159 -37.05 -3.96 4.45
C LYS A 159 -38.49 -3.75 3.96
N SER A 160 -38.65 -3.32 2.71
CA SER A 160 -39.97 -3.13 2.10
C SER A 160 -40.75 -4.45 1.99
N LEU A 161 -40.09 -5.53 1.58
CA LEU A 161 -40.69 -6.86 1.53
C LEU A 161 -41.12 -7.34 2.92
N ALA A 162 -40.26 -7.21 3.93
CA ALA A 162 -40.60 -7.59 5.30
C ALA A 162 -41.81 -6.80 5.84
N LYS A 163 -41.92 -5.51 5.48
CA LYS A 163 -43.09 -4.67 5.83
C LYS A 163 -44.36 -5.16 5.15
N ILE A 164 -44.31 -5.42 3.84
CA ILE A 164 -45.46 -5.94 3.08
C ILE A 164 -45.88 -7.32 3.61
N GLU A 165 -44.93 -8.18 3.96
CA GLU A 165 -45.22 -9.50 4.52
C GLU A 165 -45.88 -9.40 5.90
N GLY A 166 -45.44 -8.45 6.73
CA GLY A 166 -46.10 -8.11 7.98
C GLY A 166 -47.54 -7.62 7.77
N GLU A 167 -47.74 -6.63 6.90
CA GLU A 167 -49.07 -6.10 6.55
C GLU A 167 -49.99 -7.17 5.97
N LYS A 168 -49.46 -8.06 5.11
CA LYS A 168 -50.20 -9.19 4.56
C LYS A 168 -50.67 -10.11 5.68
N LYS A 169 -49.79 -10.44 6.64
CA LYS A 169 -50.15 -11.31 7.77
C LYS A 169 -51.22 -10.67 8.63
N GLU A 170 -51.12 -9.38 8.92
CA GLU A 170 -52.15 -8.64 9.67
C GLU A 170 -53.51 -8.69 8.96
N VAL A 171 -53.53 -8.53 7.63
CA VAL A 171 -54.77 -8.64 6.83
C VAL A 171 -55.31 -10.06 6.81
N GLU A 172 -54.46 -11.08 6.72
CA GLU A 172 -54.85 -12.49 6.79
C GLU A 172 -55.45 -12.83 8.17
N ASP A 173 -54.80 -12.40 9.25
CA ASP A 173 -55.29 -12.58 10.62
C ASP A 173 -56.63 -11.86 10.82
N ALA A 174 -56.76 -10.61 10.35
CA ALA A 174 -58.02 -9.87 10.39
C ALA A 174 -59.14 -10.56 9.60
N ARG A 175 -58.83 -11.12 8.42
CA ARG A 175 -59.78 -11.90 7.62
C ARG A 175 -60.25 -13.15 8.35
N ILE A 176 -59.33 -13.87 9.01
CA ILE A 176 -59.65 -15.07 9.80
C ILE A 176 -60.57 -14.70 10.97
N SER A 177 -60.24 -13.66 11.73
CA SER A 177 -61.07 -13.19 12.85
C SER A 177 -62.47 -12.78 12.38
N LEU A 178 -62.57 -12.07 11.25
CA LEU A 178 -63.85 -11.66 10.68
C LEU A 178 -64.69 -12.86 10.21
N PHE A 179 -64.06 -13.88 9.61
CA PHE A 179 -64.74 -15.12 9.23
C PHE A 179 -65.34 -15.84 10.45
N TYR A 180 -64.55 -16.01 11.52
CA TYR A 180 -65.03 -16.64 12.75
C TYR A 180 -66.14 -15.82 13.43
N GLY A 181 -66.04 -14.49 13.36
CA GLY A 181 -67.08 -13.59 13.82
C GLY A 181 -68.41 -13.76 13.12
N ILE A 182 -68.41 -13.72 11.79
CA ILE A 182 -69.61 -13.95 10.99
C ILE A 182 -70.15 -15.36 11.23
N LYS A 183 -69.27 -16.37 11.33
CA LYS A 183 -69.66 -17.74 11.63
C LYS A 183 -70.41 -17.85 12.95
N ALA A 184 -69.98 -17.15 14.01
CA ALA A 184 -70.70 -17.16 15.29
C ALA A 184 -72.13 -16.61 15.16
N ILE A 185 -72.34 -15.58 14.34
CA ILE A 185 -73.68 -15.03 14.06
C ILE A 185 -74.54 -16.06 13.32
N VAL A 186 -73.97 -16.71 12.30
CA VAL A 186 -74.67 -17.76 11.52
C VAL A 186 -75.01 -18.96 12.39
N ASP A 187 -74.07 -19.44 13.21
CA ASP A 187 -74.28 -20.58 14.11
C ASP A 187 -75.41 -20.29 15.13
N ILE A 188 -75.50 -19.05 15.66
CA ILE A 188 -76.60 -18.61 16.55
C ILE A 188 -77.94 -18.58 15.82
N TYR A 189 -77.95 -18.08 14.58
CA TYR A 189 -79.15 -18.04 13.77
C TYR A 189 -79.67 -19.45 13.46
N GLU A 190 -78.77 -20.37 13.09
CA GLU A 190 -79.11 -21.78 12.83
C GLU A 190 -79.62 -22.50 14.09
N THR A 191 -79.02 -22.24 15.27
CA THR A 191 -79.45 -22.86 16.53
C THR A 191 -80.78 -22.34 17.07
N LYS A 192 -81.12 -21.07 16.82
CA LYS A 192 -82.45 -20.55 17.16
C LYS A 192 -83.56 -21.22 16.34
N GLY A 193 -83.27 -21.74 15.15
CA GLY A 193 -84.22 -22.50 14.33
C GLY A 193 -85.45 -21.72 13.83
N GLU A 194 -85.52 -20.42 14.10
CA GLU A 194 -86.66 -19.53 13.82
C GLU A 194 -86.27 -18.48 12.76
N SER A 195 -87.16 -18.23 11.80
CA SER A 195 -86.99 -17.16 10.82
C SER A 195 -87.17 -15.80 11.48
N ILE A 196 -86.21 -14.88 11.30
CA ILE A 196 -86.37 -13.48 11.74
C ILE A 196 -87.55 -12.88 10.98
N SER A 197 -88.66 -12.69 11.69
CA SER A 197 -89.92 -12.25 11.09
C SER A 197 -90.38 -10.92 11.69
N THR A 198 -89.93 -10.61 12.90
CA THR A 198 -90.24 -9.38 13.64
C THR A 198 -88.98 -8.61 14.04
N GLN A 199 -89.15 -7.33 14.42
CA GLN A 199 -88.06 -6.51 14.95
C GLN A 199 -87.51 -7.05 16.29
N GLU A 200 -88.35 -7.69 17.11
CA GLU A 200 -87.95 -8.28 18.39
C GLU A 200 -87.04 -9.51 18.19
N ASP A 201 -87.34 -10.37 17.19
CA ASP A 201 -86.49 -11.51 16.84
C ASP A 201 -85.07 -11.08 16.46
N PHE A 202 -84.98 -9.96 15.73
CA PHE A 202 -83.72 -9.36 15.33
C PHE A 202 -82.94 -8.77 16.53
N ALA A 203 -83.63 -8.09 17.45
CA ALA A 203 -83.03 -7.57 18.67
C ALA A 203 -82.50 -8.68 19.58
N ASP A 204 -83.23 -9.80 19.68
CA ASP A 204 -82.80 -10.95 20.48
C ASP A 204 -81.67 -11.75 19.83
N LEU A 205 -81.53 -11.72 18.50
CA LEU A 205 -80.35 -12.23 17.82
C LEU A 205 -79.12 -11.37 18.16
N LEU A 206 -79.24 -10.05 18.06
CA LEU A 206 -78.14 -9.13 18.36
C LEU A 206 -77.66 -9.26 19.82
N LYS A 207 -78.59 -9.36 20.79
CA LYS A 207 -78.24 -9.60 22.20
C LYS A 207 -77.50 -10.92 22.43
N ALA A 208 -77.86 -11.98 21.70
CA ALA A 208 -77.17 -13.26 21.78
C ALA A 208 -75.75 -13.17 21.18
N VAL A 209 -75.59 -12.43 20.08
CA VAL A 209 -74.29 -12.17 19.45
C VAL A 209 -73.38 -11.32 20.35
N GLU A 210 -73.92 -10.33 21.08
CA GLU A 210 -73.17 -9.50 22.04
C GLU A 210 -72.50 -10.33 23.16
N GLN A 211 -73.02 -11.52 23.48
CA GLN A 211 -72.44 -12.40 24.50
C GLN A 211 -71.28 -13.28 23.97
N THR A 212 -71.10 -13.36 22.65
CA THR A 212 -70.03 -14.14 22.02
C THR A 212 -68.67 -13.46 22.17
N ASP A 213 -67.61 -14.25 22.12
CA ASP A 213 -66.24 -13.75 22.24
C ASP A 213 -65.83 -12.82 21.08
N PHE A 214 -66.54 -12.89 19.95
CA PHE A 214 -66.39 -11.97 18.82
C PHE A 214 -66.61 -10.50 19.19
N TYR A 215 -67.54 -10.23 20.11
CA TYR A 215 -67.92 -8.87 20.49
C TYR A 215 -67.09 -8.32 21.66
N LYS A 216 -66.37 -9.19 22.37
CA LYS A 216 -65.46 -8.82 23.46
C LYS A 216 -64.05 -8.49 22.95
N ASP A 217 -63.76 -8.78 21.68
CA ASP A 217 -62.45 -8.57 21.07
C ASP A 217 -62.27 -7.10 20.61
N THR A 218 -61.45 -6.36 21.34
CA THR A 218 -61.19 -4.92 21.11
C THR A 218 -60.39 -4.62 19.84
N GLY A 219 -59.91 -5.65 19.14
CA GLY A 219 -59.14 -5.51 17.88
C GLY A 219 -59.96 -5.12 16.64
N LEU A 220 -61.30 -5.22 16.68
CA LEU A 220 -62.18 -5.02 15.53
C LEU A 220 -62.86 -3.64 15.51
N TYR A 221 -62.07 -2.57 15.58
CA TYR A 221 -62.54 -1.17 15.67
C TYR A 221 -63.62 -0.78 14.65
N GLY A 222 -63.60 -1.33 13.42
CA GLY A 222 -64.59 -1.06 12.38
C GLY A 222 -65.96 -1.73 12.60
N ILE A 223 -66.00 -2.89 13.26
CA ILE A 223 -67.24 -3.64 13.49
C ILE A 223 -68.00 -3.07 14.68
N ASN A 224 -67.30 -2.69 15.74
CA ASN A 224 -67.90 -2.00 16.88
C ASN A 224 -68.65 -0.73 16.43
N LYS A 225 -68.05 0.05 15.51
CA LYS A 225 -68.70 1.21 14.91
C LYS A 225 -69.91 0.86 14.05
N LEU A 226 -69.82 -0.20 13.23
CA LEU A 226 -70.95 -0.64 12.39
C LEU A 226 -72.14 -1.05 13.26
N VAL A 227 -71.89 -1.76 14.35
CA VAL A 227 -72.97 -2.20 15.22
C VAL A 227 -73.51 -1.05 16.08
N ASP A 228 -72.68 -0.11 16.52
CA ASP A 228 -73.15 1.14 17.12
C ASP A 228 -74.05 1.93 16.15
N ASP A 229 -73.70 1.98 14.87
CA ASP A 229 -74.51 2.63 13.83
C ASP A 229 -75.84 1.89 13.61
N VAL A 230 -75.84 0.56 13.56
CA VAL A 230 -77.06 -0.26 13.47
C VAL A 230 -77.95 -0.07 14.71
N LYS A 231 -77.36 -0.02 15.91
CA LYS A 231 -78.06 0.19 17.18
C LYS A 231 -78.73 1.57 17.22
N ARG A 232 -78.01 2.60 16.78
CA ARG A 232 -78.58 3.96 16.60
C ARG A 232 -79.76 3.97 15.65
N ILE A 233 -79.66 3.29 14.50
CA ILE A 233 -80.74 3.25 13.51
C ILE A 233 -81.98 2.54 14.08
N TYR A 234 -81.77 1.45 14.82
CA TYR A 234 -82.85 0.70 15.47
C TYR A 234 -83.57 1.53 16.55
N GLU A 235 -82.82 2.18 17.44
CA GLU A 235 -83.36 3.07 18.48
C GLU A 235 -84.09 4.28 17.88
N HIS A 236 -83.61 4.80 16.75
CA HIS A 236 -84.28 5.91 16.06
C HIS A 236 -85.60 5.49 15.41
N GLN A 237 -85.70 4.24 14.93
CA GLN A 237 -86.93 3.69 14.36
C GLN A 237 -87.98 3.36 15.42
N SER A 238 -87.60 2.90 16.62
CA SER A 238 -88.58 2.63 17.68
C SER A 238 -89.25 3.92 18.19
N ILE A 239 -88.49 5.02 18.28
CA ILE A 239 -89.02 6.34 18.68
C ILE A 239 -90.02 6.93 17.66
N LEU A 240 -89.89 6.56 16.39
CA LEU A 240 -90.80 7.00 15.31
C LEU A 240 -92.11 6.20 15.25
N ASN A 241 -92.13 4.96 15.79
CA ASN A 241 -93.31 4.11 15.82
C ASN A 241 -94.20 4.31 17.08
N ASP A 242 -93.69 5.01 18.10
CA ASP A 242 -94.40 5.34 19.36
C ASP A 242 -95.07 6.75 19.34
N LYS A 243 -95.17 7.41 18.17
CA LYS A 243 -95.91 8.65 17.94
C LYS A 243 -97.04 8.45 16.95
#